data_AF-A0A964JA32-F1
#
_entry.id   AF-A0A964JA32-F1
#
_cell.length_a   1.000
_cell.length_b   1.000
_cell.length_c   1.000
_cell.angle_alpha   90.00
_cell.angle_beta   90.00
_cell.angle_gamma   90.00
#
_symmetry.space_group_name_H-M   'P 1'
#
loop_
_entity.id
_entity.type
_entity.pdbx_description
1 polymer ?
#
loop_
_entity_poly.entity_id
_entity_poly.type
_entity_poly.pdbx_seq_one_letter_code
_entity_poly.pdbx_strand_id
1 'polypeptide(L)'
;MARSVWKGPFVEDSLMKKVDKYKLDSKKIPIKTWSRKSTIIPDFVGVSFLIHNGKKFIPITISEDMVGHKLGEFAPTRTFFGHTPADKKAKPEAAETSKK
;
A
#
# COMPACT_ATOMS: atom_id res chain seq x y z
N MET A 1 -17.15 3.47 4.07
CA MET A 1 -18.25 4.03 3.25
C MET A 1 -17.69 4.47 1.91
N ALA A 2 -18.25 3.95 0.83
CA ALA A 2 -17.89 4.37 -0.52
C ALA A 2 -18.40 5.79 -0.78
N ARG A 3 -17.70 6.56 -1.62
CA ARG A 3 -18.22 7.83 -2.13
C ARG A 3 -19.34 7.53 -3.13
N SER A 4 -20.25 8.49 -3.33
CA SER A 4 -21.27 8.38 -4.35
C SER A 4 -20.63 8.31 -5.76
N VAL A 5 -21.18 7.44 -6.61
CA VAL A 5 -20.62 7.10 -7.94
C VAL A 5 -20.40 8.34 -8.81
N TRP A 6 -21.35 9.27 -8.82
CA TRP A 6 -21.28 10.53 -9.57
C TRP A 6 -20.05 11.41 -9.22
N LYS A 7 -19.53 11.34 -7.99
CA LYS A 7 -18.40 12.19 -7.54
C LYS A 7 -17.03 11.67 -7.99
N GLY A 8 -16.98 10.47 -8.58
CA GLY A 8 -15.74 9.82 -8.98
C GLY A 8 -14.87 9.33 -7.81
N PRO A 9 -13.77 8.62 -8.13
CA PRO A 9 -12.82 8.14 -7.15
C PRO A 9 -12.10 9.32 -6.48
N PHE A 10 -11.93 9.24 -5.15
CA PHE A 10 -11.14 10.25 -4.44
C PHE A 10 -9.65 9.90 -4.51
N VAL A 11 -8.85 10.86 -4.93
CA VAL A 11 -7.40 10.87 -4.82
C VAL A 11 -6.97 12.20 -4.23
N GLU A 12 -5.89 12.18 -3.46
CA GLU A 12 -5.35 13.37 -2.82
C GLU A 12 -4.40 14.08 -3.80
N ASP A 13 -4.53 15.39 -3.93
CA ASP A 13 -3.84 16.16 -4.98
C ASP A 13 -2.31 16.11 -4.86
N SER A 14 -1.76 16.06 -3.64
CA SER A 14 -0.31 15.91 -3.45
C SER A 14 0.20 14.54 -3.92
N LEU A 15 -0.62 13.49 -3.78
CA LEU A 15 -0.30 12.15 -4.26
C LEU A 15 -0.24 12.12 -5.78
N MET A 16 -1.21 12.74 -6.46
CA MET A 16 -1.24 12.84 -7.93
C MET A 16 0.05 13.51 -8.45
N LYS A 17 0.38 14.69 -7.91
CA LYS A 17 1.60 15.43 -8.27
C LYS A 17 2.89 14.64 -8.03
N LYS A 18 2.94 13.81 -6.99
CA LYS A 18 4.11 12.96 -6.69
C LYS A 18 4.23 11.82 -7.69
N VAL A 19 3.11 11.24 -8.12
CA VAL A 19 3.09 10.18 -9.13
C VAL A 19 3.52 10.72 -10.49
N ASP A 20 3.02 11.89 -10.90
CA ASP A 20 3.40 12.52 -12.16
C ASP A 20 4.92 12.76 -12.20
N LYS A 21 5.48 13.28 -11.10
CA LYS A 21 6.94 13.43 -10.94
C LYS A 21 7.66 12.09 -10.99
N TYR A 22 7.17 11.07 -10.30
CA TYR A 22 7.78 9.74 -10.30
C TYR A 22 7.82 9.09 -11.69
N LYS A 23 6.82 9.33 -12.54
CA LYS A 23 6.80 8.85 -13.93
C LYS A 23 7.86 9.54 -14.81
N LEU A 24 8.09 10.83 -14.58
CA LEU A 24 9.08 11.63 -15.32
C LEU A 24 10.52 11.39 -14.83
N ASP A 25 10.67 11.06 -13.55
CA ASP A 25 11.97 10.90 -12.93
C ASP A 25 12.61 9.56 -13.31
N SER A 26 13.90 9.57 -13.63
CA SER A 26 14.64 8.35 -14.00
C SER A 26 14.95 7.49 -12.77
N LYS A 27 15.01 8.12 -11.59
CA LYS A 27 15.25 7.44 -10.30
C LYS A 27 13.90 7.12 -9.65
N LYS A 28 13.50 5.85 -9.75
CA LYS A 28 12.23 5.30 -9.23
C LYS A 28 12.22 5.18 -7.70
N ILE A 29 12.24 6.30 -6.98
CA ILE A 29 12.23 6.33 -5.50
C ILE A 29 10.81 6.09 -4.96
N PRO A 30 10.59 5.12 -4.06
CA PRO A 30 9.25 4.81 -3.54
C PRO A 30 8.56 6.01 -2.88
N ILE A 31 7.28 6.23 -3.22
CA ILE A 31 6.51 7.39 -2.77
C ILE A 31 5.96 7.14 -1.36
N LYS A 32 6.36 7.98 -0.40
CA LYS A 32 5.77 7.98 0.95
C LYS A 32 4.40 8.64 0.98
N THR A 33 3.40 7.93 1.52
CA THR A 33 2.03 8.41 1.64
C THR A 33 1.41 8.13 3.01
N TRP A 34 0.72 9.13 3.54
CA TRP A 34 -0.19 9.00 4.67
C TRP A 34 -1.66 8.91 4.21
N SER A 35 -1.95 9.19 2.94
CA SER A 35 -3.30 9.17 2.41
C SER A 35 -3.75 7.75 2.12
N ARG A 36 -4.28 7.09 3.15
CA ARG A 36 -4.88 5.75 3.06
C ARG A 36 -6.28 5.75 2.42
N LYS A 37 -6.90 6.92 2.29
CA LYS A 37 -8.25 7.11 1.73
C LYS A 37 -8.28 7.18 0.20
N SER A 38 -7.12 7.46 -0.42
CA SER A 38 -6.97 7.56 -1.87
C SER A 38 -7.26 6.23 -2.54
N THR A 39 -7.98 6.30 -3.66
CA THR A 39 -8.32 5.16 -4.51
C THR A 39 -7.18 4.94 -5.49
N ILE A 40 -6.89 3.68 -5.80
CA ILE A 40 -5.89 3.33 -6.80
C ILE A 40 -6.50 3.54 -8.18
N ILE A 41 -5.92 4.49 -8.92
CA ILE A 41 -6.25 4.79 -10.32
C ILE A 41 -5.31 3.95 -11.22
N PRO A 42 -5.71 3.58 -12.44
CA PRO A 42 -4.83 2.89 -13.40
C PRO A 42 -3.45 3.53 -13.57
N ASP A 43 -3.35 4.85 -13.42
CA ASP A 43 -2.10 5.60 -13.47
C ASP A 43 -1.06 5.21 -12.42
N PHE A 44 -1.46 4.52 -11.36
CA PHE A 44 -0.58 4.14 -10.25
C PHE A 44 0.03 2.75 -10.43
N VAL A 45 -0.36 2.02 -11.47
CA VAL A 45 0.17 0.69 -11.77
C VAL A 45 1.68 0.79 -12.02
N GLY A 46 2.43 -0.10 -11.37
CA GLY A 46 3.90 -0.14 -11.44
C GLY A 46 4.62 0.89 -10.57
N VAL A 47 3.90 1.76 -9.85
CA VAL A 47 4.49 2.70 -8.88
C VAL A 47 4.63 2.01 -7.52
N SER A 48 5.78 2.22 -6.88
CA SER A 48 6.05 1.71 -5.53
C SER A 48 5.69 2.75 -4.48
N PHE A 49 4.83 2.36 -3.54
CA PHE A 49 4.35 3.21 -2.45
C PHE A 49 4.83 2.70 -1.09
N LEU A 50 5.12 3.65 -0.21
CA LEU A 50 5.35 3.45 1.21
C LEU A 50 4.11 3.95 1.93
N ILE A 51 3.22 3.02 2.32
CA ILE A 51 1.91 3.33 2.90
C ILE A 51 2.01 3.35 4.43
N HIS A 52 1.61 4.46 5.05
CA HIS A 52 1.63 4.57 6.50
C HIS A 52 0.56 3.69 7.15
N ASN A 53 0.95 2.87 8.12
CA ASN A 53 0.05 1.97 8.83
C ASN A 53 -0.27 2.42 10.28
N GLY A 54 0.16 3.62 10.67
CA GLY A 54 0.02 4.15 12.03
C GLY A 54 1.30 4.06 12.87
N LYS A 55 2.23 3.17 12.51
CA LYS A 55 3.54 3.02 13.18
C LYS A 55 4.71 3.02 12.21
N LYS A 56 4.58 2.30 11.10
CA LYS A 56 5.62 2.10 10.09
C LYS A 56 5.05 2.30 8.69
N PHE A 57 5.94 2.47 7.70
CA PHE A 57 5.59 2.47 6.29
C PHE A 57 5.77 1.08 5.71
N ILE A 58 4.75 0.57 5.05
CA ILE A 58 4.77 -0.71 4.36
C ILE A 58 5.05 -0.45 2.87
N PRO A 59 6.13 -1.00 2.31
CA PRO A 59 6.43 -0.88 0.88
C PRO A 59 5.53 -1.84 0.08
N ILE A 60 4.76 -1.31 -0.86
CA ILE A 60 3.88 -2.06 -1.76
C ILE A 60 4.05 -1.50 -3.17
N THR A 61 4.24 -2.39 -4.14
CA THR A 61 4.20 -2.07 -5.56
C THR A 61 2.81 -2.44 -6.10
N ILE A 62 2.18 -1.52 -6.82
CA ILE A 62 0.79 -1.68 -7.25
C ILE A 62 0.70 -2.49 -8.55
N SER A 63 -0.14 -3.53 -8.54
CA SER A 63 -0.55 -4.29 -9.73
C SER A 63 -1.91 -3.83 -10.27
N GLU A 64 -2.27 -4.27 -11.47
CA GLU A 64 -3.54 -3.93 -12.13
C GLU A 64 -4.77 -4.40 -11.34
N ASP A 65 -4.69 -5.57 -10.70
CA ASP A 65 -5.78 -6.12 -9.88
C ASP A 65 -6.11 -5.26 -8.65
N MET A 66 -5.21 -4.35 -8.26
CA MET A 66 -5.42 -3.45 -7.12
C MET A 66 -6.21 -2.19 -7.51
N VAL A 67 -6.49 -1.97 -8.80
CA VAL A 67 -7.24 -0.79 -9.27
C VAL A 67 -8.66 -0.81 -8.71
N GLY A 68 -9.12 0.36 -8.24
CA GLY A 68 -10.44 0.51 -7.62
C GLY A 68 -10.45 0.28 -6.10
N HIS A 69 -9.44 -0.39 -5.56
CA HIS A 69 -9.24 -0.51 -4.11
C HIS A 69 -8.64 0.76 -3.49
N LYS A 70 -8.70 0.87 -2.17
CA LYS A 70 -8.02 1.95 -1.44
C LYS A 70 -6.62 1.54 -1.00
N LEU A 71 -5.69 2.50 -1.02
CA LEU A 71 -4.34 2.29 -0.49
C LEU A 71 -4.32 1.76 0.95
N GLY A 72 -5.32 2.13 1.76
CA GLY A 72 -5.43 1.66 3.13
C GLY A 72 -5.69 0.16 3.30
N GLU A 73 -6.27 -0.51 2.30
CA GLU A 73 -6.64 -1.94 2.35
C GLU A 73 -5.40 -2.84 2.37
N PHE A 74 -4.31 -2.38 1.73
CA PHE A 74 -3.06 -3.11 1.63
C PHE A 74 -2.14 -2.89 2.85
N ALA A 75 -2.54 -2.05 3.81
CA ALA A 75 -1.76 -1.73 5.02
C ALA A 75 -2.56 -2.05 6.30
N PRO A 76 -2.35 -3.23 6.93
CA PRO A 76 -3.18 -3.70 8.05
C PRO A 76 -2.83 -3.04 9.39
N THR A 77 -3.74 -2.28 10.00
CA THR A 77 -3.44 -1.42 11.18
C THR A 77 -3.31 -2.13 12.51
N ARG A 78 -3.90 -3.31 12.65
CA ARG A 78 -3.88 -4.08 13.90
C ARG A 78 -3.31 -5.44 13.61
N THR A 79 -2.34 -5.85 14.42
CA THR A 79 -1.84 -7.23 14.44
C THR A 79 -2.73 -8.03 15.38
N PHE A 80 -3.53 -8.94 14.84
CA PHE A 80 -4.28 -9.89 15.65
C PHE A 80 -3.38 -11.07 16.01
N PHE A 81 -3.20 -11.35 17.31
CA PHE A 81 -2.31 -12.41 17.79
C PHE A 81 -3.02 -13.74 18.07
N GLY A 82 -4.31 -13.86 17.78
CA GLY A 82 -5.12 -15.02 18.16
C GLY A 82 -5.62 -14.94 19.60
N HIS A 83 -6.78 -15.53 19.86
CA HIS A 83 -7.31 -15.73 21.23
C HIS A 83 -7.05 -17.15 21.76
N THR A 84 -6.65 -18.10 20.92
CA THR A 84 -6.41 -19.51 21.28
C THR A 84 -4.95 -19.91 21.03
N PRO A 85 -4.39 -20.83 21.82
CA PRO A 85 -3.00 -21.28 21.66
C PRO A 85 -2.75 -22.19 20.44
N ALA A 86 -3.80 -22.60 19.72
CA ALA A 86 -3.72 -23.58 18.62
C ALA A 86 -3.08 -23.02 17.34
N ASP A 87 -3.21 -21.72 17.07
CA ASP A 87 -2.70 -21.10 15.84
C ASP A 87 -1.22 -20.67 15.92
N LYS A 88 -0.59 -20.82 17.09
CA LYS A 88 0.87 -20.57 17.25
C LYS A 88 1.75 -21.55 16.46
N LYS A 89 1.18 -22.62 15.89
CA LYS A 89 1.92 -23.66 15.17
C LYS A 89 2.10 -23.39 13.68
N ALA A 90 1.45 -22.36 13.12
CA ALA A 90 1.57 -21.98 11.71
C ALA A 90 2.43 -20.72 11.52
N LYS A 91 3.64 -20.71 12.08
CA LYS A 91 4.68 -19.77 11.65
C LYS A 91 5.54 -20.51 10.61
N PRO A 92 5.46 -20.20 9.31
CA PRO A 92 6.48 -20.66 8.38
C PRO A 92 7.79 -19.97 8.74
N GLU A 93 8.77 -20.75 9.18
CA GLU A 93 10.17 -20.33 9.28
C GLU A 93 10.69 -20.10 7.85
N ALA A 94 10.93 -18.84 7.49
CA ALA A 94 11.72 -18.51 6.31
C ALA A 94 12.45 -17.20 6.55
N ALA A 95 13.73 -17.30 6.96
CA ALA A 95 14.83 -16.41 6.56
C ALA A 95 16.11 -16.77 7.35
N GLU A 96 16.76 -17.89 7.01
CA GLU A 96 18.22 -17.99 7.17
C GLU A 96 18.86 -17.26 5.98
N THR A 97 19.29 -16.03 6.21
CA THR A 97 20.21 -15.34 5.30
C THR A 97 21.59 -15.97 5.44
N SER A 98 21.97 -16.81 4.48
CA SER A 98 23.37 -17.20 4.24
C SER A 98 24.17 -15.98 3.78
N LYS A 99 25.03 -15.48 4.67
CA LYS A 99 26.12 -14.56 4.34
C LYS A 99 27.05 -15.21 3.30
N LYS A 100 27.39 -14.46 2.25
CA LYS A 100 28.70 -14.49 1.60
C LYS A 100 29.22 -13.06 1.57
#